data_AF-A0A2M6P1A4-F1
#
_entry.id   AF-A0A2M6P1A4-F1
#
_cell.length_a   1.000
_cell.length_b   1.000
_cell.length_c   1.000
_cell.angle_alpha   90.00
_cell.angle_beta   90.00
_cell.angle_gamma   90.00
#
_symmetry.space_group_name_H-M   'P 1'
#
loop_
_entity.id
_entity.type
_entity.pdbx_description
1 polymer ?
#
loop_
_entity_poly.entity_id
_entity_poly.type
_entity_poly.pdbx_seq_one_letter_code
_entity_poly.pdbx_strand_id
1 'polypeptide(L)' 'LSDTYTMLFFDATKMEHISYWKLLAPKLQKNGIIITDNIISHEQEFFEYKKYVQSQKNFQHSIIPIGSGLMLSVKTQE' A
#
# COMPACT_ATOMS: atom_id res chain seq x y z
N LEU A 1 -8.86 8.79 -16.29
CA LEU A 1 -7.71 8.89 -15.35
C LEU A 1 -6.43 8.57 -16.10
N SER A 2 -5.93 9.58 -16.81
CA SER A 2 -4.57 9.66 -17.41
C SER A 2 -3.52 10.09 -16.38
N ASP A 3 -3.97 10.35 -15.15
CA ASP A 3 -3.19 11.04 -14.13
C ASP A 3 -2.30 10.06 -13.38
N THR A 4 -1.10 10.55 -13.08
CA THR A 4 -0.12 9.86 -12.25
C THR A 4 -0.17 10.43 -10.84
N TYR A 5 0.06 9.59 -9.84
CA TYR A 5 -0.05 9.97 -8.43
C TYR A 5 1.32 9.98 -7.74
N THR A 6 1.51 10.92 -6.82
CA THR A 6 2.68 10.97 -5.93
C THR A 6 2.40 10.32 -4.59
N MET A 7 1.15 10.32 -4.15
CA MET A 7 0.71 9.73 -2.89
C MET A 7 -0.67 9.11 -3.04
N LEU A 8 -0.83 7.93 -2.46
CA LEU A 8 -2.10 7.23 -2.30
C LEU A 8 -2.27 6.88 -0.83
N PHE A 9 -3.46 7.16 -0.28
CA PHE A 9 -3.80 6.84 1.10
C PHE A 9 -4.99 5.88 1.11
N PHE A 10 -4.79 4.67 1.64
CA PHE A 10 -5.80 3.63 1.74
C PHE A 10 -6.29 3.57 3.19
N ASP A 11 -7.47 4.14 3.39
CA ASP A 11 -8.33 3.95 4.55
C ASP A 11 -9.68 3.45 4.04
N ALA A 12 -9.77 2.14 3.87
CA ALA A 12 -10.90 1.50 3.22
C ALA A 12 -11.18 0.11 3.80
N THR A 13 -12.14 -0.62 3.24
CA THR A 13 -12.41 -1.98 3.69
C THR A 13 -11.35 -2.97 3.18
N LYS A 14 -11.09 -3.99 4.00
CA LYS A 14 -9.91 -4.87 3.91
C LYS A 14 -9.93 -5.75 2.64
N MET A 15 -11.13 -6.16 2.21
CA MET A 15 -11.34 -6.98 1.01
C MET A 15 -10.98 -6.26 -0.30
N GLU A 16 -10.96 -4.93 -0.30
CA GLU A 16 -10.79 -4.13 -1.51
C GLU A 16 -9.35 -3.67 -1.75
N HIS A 17 -8.48 -3.76 -0.73
CA HIS A 17 -7.13 -3.22 -0.76
C HIS A 17 -6.25 -3.80 -1.88
N ILE A 18 -6.33 -5.12 -2.14
CA ILE A 18 -5.58 -5.74 -3.24
C ILE A 18 -6.09 -5.23 -4.59
N SER A 19 -7.40 -5.05 -4.73
CA SER A 19 -8.01 -4.52 -5.96
C SER A 19 -7.59 -3.07 -6.20
N TYR A 20 -7.61 -2.23 -5.16
CA TYR A 20 -7.12 -0.85 -5.23
C TYR A 20 -5.63 -0.78 -5.57
N TRP A 21 -4.82 -1.63 -4.94
CA TRP A 21 -3.40 -1.73 -5.25
C TRP A 21 -3.17 -2.06 -6.72
N LYS A 22 -3.82 -3.10 -7.24
CA LYS A 22 -3.69 -3.51 -8.65
C LYS A 22 -4.09 -2.39 -9.62
N LEU A 23 -5.10 -1.60 -9.27
CA LEU A 23 -5.59 -0.51 -10.11
C LEU A 23 -4.70 0.74 -10.05
N LEU A 24 -4.16 1.06 -8.87
CA LEU A 24 -3.54 2.36 -8.61
C LEU A 24 -2.01 2.31 -8.55
N ALA A 25 -1.40 1.19 -8.12
CA ALA A 25 0.05 1.05 -8.06
C ALA A 25 0.75 1.27 -9.42
N PRO A 26 0.19 0.81 -10.57
CA PRO A 26 0.77 1.13 -11.88
C PRO A 26 0.72 2.61 -12.26
N LYS A 27 -0.16 3.39 -11.62
CA LYS A 27 -0.32 4.84 -11.86
C LYS A 27 0.49 5.68 -10.86
N LEU A 28 1.16 5.05 -9.91
CA LEU A 28 2.04 5.72 -8.97
C LEU A 28 3.38 6.02 -9.65
N GLN A 29 3.86 7.25 -9.51
CA GLN A 29 5.16 7.67 -10.03
C GLN A 29 6.29 6.98 -9.25
N LYS A 30 7.50 6.87 -9.85
CA LYS A 30 8.71 6.54 -9.08
C LYS A 30 8.87 7.51 -7.90
N ASN A 31 9.27 6.96 -6.76
CA ASN A 31 9.33 7.60 -5.44
C ASN A 31 7.95 7.99 -4.85
N GLY A 32 6.86 7.69 -5.54
CA GLY A 32 5.52 7.85 -4.97
C GLY A 32 5.27 6.82 -3.87
N ILE A 33 4.34 7.15 -2.98
CA ILE A 33 4.05 6.37 -1.77
C ILE A 33 2.59 5.91 -1.72
N ILE A 34 2.40 4.66 -1.30
CA ILE A 34 1.12 4.12 -0.85
C ILE A 34 1.19 3.98 0.66
N ILE A 35 0.23 4.56 1.36
CA ILE A 35 0.07 4.45 2.81
C ILE A 35 -1.19 3.64 3.06
N THR A 36 -1.11 2.59 3.87
CA THR A 36 -2.25 1.76 4.26
C THR A 36 -2.44 1.82 5.77
N ASP A 37 -3.62 2.24 6.21
CA ASP A 37 -3.95 2.36 7.63
C ASP A 37 -4.34 1.02 8.27
N ASN A 38 -4.34 0.98 9.60
CA ASN A 38 -4.85 -0.11 10.43
C ASN A 38 -4.11 -1.46 10.31
N ILE A 39 -2.86 -1.46 9.80
CA ILE A 39 -2.11 -2.68 9.48
C ILE A 39 -1.73 -3.52 10.72
N ILE A 40 -1.59 -2.87 11.89
CA ILE A 40 -1.25 -3.55 13.15
C ILE A 40 -2.53 -3.99 13.87
N SER A 41 -3.51 -3.10 14.00
CA SER A 41 -4.77 -3.40 14.68
C SER A 41 -5.57 -4.55 14.05
N HIS A 42 -5.44 -4.77 12.74
CA HIS A 42 -6.14 -5.81 11.99
C HIS A 42 -5.20 -6.79 11.30
N GLU A 43 -4.11 -7.15 11.99
CA GLU A 43 -2.99 -7.88 11.41
C GLU A 43 -3.37 -9.16 10.63
N GLN A 44 -4.28 -9.97 11.20
CA GLN A 44 -4.72 -11.24 10.61
C GLN A 44 -5.45 -11.01 9.29
N GLU A 45 -6.29 -9.99 9.23
CA GLU A 45 -7.12 -9.69 8.06
C GLU A 45 -6.27 -9.09 6.93
N PHE A 46 -5.18 -8.41 7.28
CA PHE A 46 -4.21 -7.90 6.33
C PHE A 46 -3.13 -8.93 5.95
N PHE A 47 -3.19 -10.17 6.40
CA PHE A 47 -2.15 -11.18 6.11
C PHE A 47 -1.92 -11.37 4.60
N GLU A 48 -2.99 -11.65 3.85
CA GLU A 48 -2.88 -11.84 2.39
C GLU A 48 -2.52 -10.54 1.66
N TYR A 49 -3.02 -9.39 2.13
CA TYR A 49 -2.61 -8.10 1.60
C TYR A 49 -1.11 -7.85 1.80
N LYS A 50 -0.59 -7.98 3.02
CA LYS A 50 0.84 -7.81 3.35
C LYS A 50 1.69 -8.72 2.47
N LYS A 51 1.34 -10.00 2.41
CA LYS A 51 2.02 -10.99 1.57
C LYS A 51 2.03 -10.57 0.09
N TYR A 52 0.89 -10.11 -0.43
CA TYR A 52 0.77 -9.64 -1.80
C TYR A 52 1.63 -8.40 -2.07
N VAL A 53 1.53 -7.35 -1.25
CA VAL A 53 2.27 -6.10 -1.49
C VAL A 53 3.77 -6.30 -1.28
N GLN A 54 4.19 -7.08 -0.29
CA GLN A 54 5.60 -7.40 -0.04
C GLN A 54 6.23 -8.25 -1.16
N SER A 55 5.42 -8.91 -1.99
CA SER A 55 5.92 -9.62 -3.18
C SER A 55 6.22 -8.68 -4.36
N GLN A 56 5.81 -7.40 -4.29
CA GLN A 56 6.01 -6.42 -5.36
C GLN A 56 7.43 -5.86 -5.30
N LYS A 57 8.33 -6.41 -6.12
CA LYS A 57 9.77 -6.06 -6.12
C LYS A 57 10.08 -4.60 -6.46
N ASN A 58 9.15 -3.90 -7.10
CA ASN A 58 9.28 -2.48 -7.42
C ASN A 58 8.97 -1.57 -6.22
N PHE A 59 8.55 -2.12 -5.08
CA PHE A 59 8.26 -1.36 -3.86
C PHE A 59 9.20 -1.72 -2.71
N GLN A 60 9.47 -0.74 -1.86
CA GLN A 60 10.04 -0.93 -0.53
C GLN A 60 8.96 -0.66 0.51
N HIS A 61 8.94 -1.46 1.57
CA HIS A 61 7.89 -1.42 2.57
C HIS A 61 8.44 -1.17 3.97
N SER A 62 7.69 -0.44 4.79
CA SER A 62 7.97 -0.28 6.22
C SER A 62 6.67 -0.16 6.99
N ILE A 63 6.62 -0.80 8.16
CA ILE A 63 5.51 -0.65 9.09
C ILE A 63 5.94 0.35 10.16
N ILE A 64 5.16 1.41 10.30
CA ILE A 64 5.41 2.49 11.26
C ILE A 64 4.37 2.34 12.38
N PRO A 65 4.80 2.12 13.65
CA PRO A 65 3.90 1.83 14.76
C PRO A 65 3.30 3.12 15.35
N ILE A 66 2.61 3.89 14.51
CA ILE A 66 1.85 5.08 14.92
C ILE A 66 0.36 4.76 14.79
N GLY A 67 -0.43 5.15 15.80
CA GLY A 67 -1.87 4.87 15.85
C GLY A 67 -2.16 3.36 15.76
N SER A 68 -3.05 2.99 14.85
CA SER A 68 -3.43 1.59 14.56
C SER A 68 -2.44 0.83 13.66
N GLY A 69 -1.29 1.46 13.36
CA GLY A 69 -0.23 0.95 12.51
C GLY A 69 -0.40 1.37 11.04
N LEU A 70 0.63 2.02 10.49
CA LEU A 70 0.69 2.41 9.08
C LEU A 70 1.68 1.53 8.33
N MET A 71 1.30 1.05 7.15
CA MET A 71 2.23 0.47 6.19
C MET A 71 2.56 1.50 5.11
N LEU A 72 3.82 1.89 5.01
CA LEU A 72 4.35 2.73 3.95
C LEU A 72 4.95 1.83 2.86
N SER A 73 4.54 2.05 1.63
CA SER A 73 5.09 1.36 0.46
C SER A 73 5.55 2.36 -0.59
N VAL A 74 6.85 2.49 -0.78
CA VAL A 74 7.47 3.45 -1.69
C VAL A 74 7.83 2.76 -3.00
N LYS A 75 7.36 3.28 -4.14
CA LYS A 75 7.72 2.77 -5.46
C LYS A 75 9.16 3.18 -5.77
N THR A 76 10.06 2.21 -5.91
CA THR A 76 11.50 2.45 -6.13
C THR A 76 11.92 2.24 -7.58
N GLN A 77 11.12 1.52 -8.36
CA GLN A 77 11.36 1.18 -9.76
C GLN A 77 10.06 1.38 -10.55
N GLU A 78 10.17 1.69 -11.86
CA GLU A 78 9.00 1.83 -12.73
C GLU A 78 8.24 0.50 -12.93
#